data_AF-A0A2K1R3N5-F1
#
_entry.id   AF-A0A2K1R3N5-F1
#
_cell.length_a   1.000
_cell.length_b   1.000
_cell.length_c   1.000
_cell.angle_alpha   90.00
_cell.angle_beta   90.00
_cell.angle_gamma   90.00
#
_symmetry.space_group_name_H-M   'P 1'
#
loop_
_entity.id
_entity.type
_entity.pdbx_description
1 polymer ?
#
loop_
_entity_poly.entity_id
_entity_poly.type
_entity_poly.pdbx_seq_one_letter_code
_entity_poly.pdbx_strand_id
1 'polypeptide(L)'
;MGTAIQHQYTTSSLGFNGNLPARIGVYGEGVGGSLAMMLALTECRIKGHHIAAAAAHNPILDWAHPEVAAATRADAATRESSRRRLRTKAELELNDETPRIVATRRSLFRQPQDWFDTFASPLQFFRTPGVPVPKADSSTPIDDFAELAMLDKQDFLRQQLQLSTVSNTPPMSGDTHNDDGESDKALRKAARRYPRLDSGLSLPNFRLTTGCKGIWHDQADEFARYVRRSMVRTDELRHRDSGMAEVNAEERVLHEAYDGTADSEGRLYDTAEWFRNIL
;
A
#
# COMPACT_ATOMS: atom_id res chain seq x y z
N MET A 1 13.58 53.28 37.95
CA MET A 1 14.52 52.15 38.01
C MET A 1 13.71 50.86 37.89
N GLY A 2 13.69 50.24 36.71
CA GLY A 2 12.99 49.00 36.47
C GLY A 2 13.84 48.15 35.53
N THR A 3 14.49 47.13 36.09
CA THR A 3 15.32 46.16 35.38
C THR A 3 14.40 45.12 34.72
N ALA A 4 14.28 45.18 33.40
CA ALA A 4 13.67 44.11 32.62
C ALA A 4 14.71 42.98 32.44
N ILE A 5 14.46 41.84 33.07
CA ILE A 5 15.22 40.61 32.84
C ILE A 5 14.58 39.94 31.62
N GLN A 6 15.20 40.10 30.46
CA GLN A 6 14.83 39.39 29.24
C GLN A 6 15.49 38.01 29.28
N HIS A 7 14.75 37.00 29.72
CA HIS A 7 15.12 35.60 29.50
C HIS A 7 15.07 35.32 28.00
N GLN A 8 16.24 35.36 27.35
CA GLN A 8 16.41 34.79 26.03
C GLN A 8 16.38 33.27 26.18
N TYR A 9 15.25 32.65 25.84
CA TYR A 9 15.25 31.25 25.47
C TYR A 9 15.94 31.16 24.10
N THR A 10 17.23 30.86 24.10
CA THR A 10 17.94 30.36 22.93
C THR A 10 17.31 29.01 22.58
N THR A 11 16.33 29.03 21.68
CA THR A 11 15.98 27.85 20.90
C THR A 11 17.21 27.49 20.10
N SER A 12 17.97 26.51 20.58
CA SER A 12 19.02 25.83 19.83
C SER A 12 18.38 25.33 18.54
N SER A 13 18.60 26.04 17.43
CA SER A 13 18.25 25.55 16.11
C SER A 13 18.88 24.17 15.97
N LEU A 14 18.06 23.14 15.75
CA LEU A 14 18.54 21.84 15.26
C LEU A 14 19.48 22.14 14.10
N GLY A 15 20.77 21.93 14.31
CA GLY A 15 21.80 22.24 13.33
C GLY A 15 21.61 21.35 12.10
N PHE A 16 20.85 21.83 11.12
CA PHE A 16 20.99 21.40 9.74
C PHE A 16 22.36 21.91 9.26
N ASN A 17 23.43 21.20 9.64
CA ASN A 17 24.74 21.38 9.04
C ASN A 17 24.59 21.02 7.56
N GLY A 18 24.61 22.05 6.70
CA GLY A 18 24.11 22.03 5.33
C GLY A 18 24.93 21.25 4.31
N ASN A 19 25.34 20.00 4.59
CA ASN A 19 25.96 19.12 3.58
C ASN A 19 25.72 17.60 3.78
N LEU A 20 25.06 17.14 4.84
CA LEU A 20 24.70 15.72 4.98
C LEU A 20 23.23 15.49 4.59
N PRO A 21 22.94 14.44 3.80
CA PRO A 21 21.55 14.10 3.47
C PRO A 21 20.79 13.71 4.74
N ALA A 22 19.69 14.40 5.01
CA ALA A 22 18.81 14.07 6.12
C ALA A 22 18.22 12.66 5.96
N ARG A 23 18.30 11.87 7.04
CA ARG A 23 17.72 10.54 7.16
C ARG A 23 16.47 10.68 8.02
N ILE A 24 15.30 10.41 7.45
CA ILE A 24 14.02 10.67 8.11
C ILE A 24 13.38 9.35 8.51
N GLY A 25 12.87 9.29 9.75
CA GLY A 25 11.98 8.25 10.23
C GLY A 25 10.52 8.67 10.10
N VAL A 26 9.65 7.78 9.65
CA VAL A 26 8.20 8.03 9.56
C VAL A 26 7.42 7.02 10.37
N TYR A 27 6.43 7.48 11.13
CA TYR A 27 5.55 6.64 11.92
C TYR A 27 4.08 6.94 11.61
N GLY A 28 3.22 5.94 11.67
CA GLY A 28 1.78 6.14 11.64
C GLY A 28 0.97 4.93 12.10
N GLU A 29 -0.30 5.17 12.42
CA GLU A 29 -1.26 4.13 12.82
C GLU A 29 -2.43 4.04 11.83
N GLY A 30 -2.95 2.83 11.58
CA GLY A 30 -4.12 2.64 10.73
C GLY A 30 -3.90 3.18 9.31
N VAL A 31 -4.71 4.15 8.90
CA VAL A 31 -4.57 4.87 7.62
C VAL A 31 -3.27 5.68 7.57
N GLY A 32 -2.88 6.30 8.69
CA GLY A 32 -1.58 6.97 8.81
C GLY A 32 -0.41 5.98 8.69
N GLY A 33 -0.59 4.75 9.16
CA GLY A 33 0.36 3.66 8.97
C GLY A 33 0.51 3.27 7.49
N SER A 34 -0.60 3.24 6.76
CA SER A 34 -0.60 3.06 5.30
C SER A 34 0.22 4.16 4.61
N LEU A 35 -0.02 5.42 4.98
CA LEU A 35 0.72 6.57 4.46
C LEU A 35 2.23 6.51 4.81
N ALA A 36 2.57 6.12 6.04
CA ALA A 36 3.97 5.94 6.44
C ALA A 36 4.66 4.88 5.58
N MET A 37 3.98 3.75 5.30
CA MET A 37 4.51 2.74 4.38
C MET A 37 4.64 3.27 2.95
N MET A 38 3.68 4.06 2.48
CA MET A 38 3.77 4.69 1.15
C MET A 38 4.98 5.61 1.01
N LEU A 39 5.21 6.48 1.99
CA LEU A 39 6.37 7.36 2.01
C LEU A 39 7.67 6.54 2.04
N ALA A 40 7.69 5.48 2.85
CA ALA A 40 8.83 4.57 2.92
C ALA A 40 9.11 3.85 1.61
N LEU A 41 8.09 3.50 0.84
CA LEU A 41 8.27 2.85 -0.45
C LEU A 41 8.70 3.86 -1.52
N THR A 42 8.10 5.05 -1.57
CA THR A 42 8.27 5.99 -2.70
C THR A 42 9.40 6.99 -2.51
N GLU A 43 9.74 7.35 -1.27
CA GLU A 43 10.78 8.35 -0.95
C GLU A 43 12.04 7.72 -0.31
N CYS A 44 12.32 6.45 -0.59
CA CYS A 44 13.52 5.73 -0.15
C CYS A 44 14.68 5.83 -1.14
N ARG A 45 15.01 7.06 -1.56
CA ARG A 45 16.07 7.32 -2.54
C ARG A 45 17.44 6.99 -1.96
N ILE A 46 18.33 6.41 -2.76
CA ILE A 46 19.73 6.14 -2.38
C ILE A 46 20.52 7.44 -2.16
N LYS A 47 20.13 8.52 -2.86
CA LYS A 47 20.83 9.81 -2.84
C LYS A 47 19.92 10.91 -2.31
N GLY A 48 20.50 11.82 -1.54
CA GLY A 48 19.80 12.98 -1.00
C GLY A 48 18.98 12.65 0.25
N HIS A 49 18.08 13.56 0.60
CA HIS A 49 17.13 13.36 1.70
C HIS A 49 16.19 12.21 1.38
N HIS A 50 16.02 11.28 2.32
CA HIS A 50 15.20 10.09 2.10
C HIS A 50 14.61 9.58 3.40
N ILE A 51 13.56 8.78 3.26
CA ILE A 51 13.03 7.97 4.34
C ILE A 51 13.99 6.81 4.56
N ALA A 52 14.65 6.79 5.71
CA ALA A 52 15.63 5.78 6.08
C ALA A 52 15.03 4.68 6.99
N ALA A 53 13.92 4.99 7.65
CA ALA A 53 13.18 4.05 8.48
C ALA A 53 11.69 4.36 8.50
N ALA A 54 10.87 3.33 8.61
CA ALA A 54 9.42 3.46 8.71
C ALA A 54 8.86 2.50 9.74
N ALA A 55 7.99 3.01 10.60
CA ALA A 55 7.27 2.21 11.56
C ALA A 55 5.76 2.39 11.39
N ALA A 56 4.98 1.34 11.62
CA ALA A 56 3.54 1.48 11.69
C ALA A 56 2.87 0.57 12.72
N HIS A 57 1.78 1.07 13.26
CA HIS A 57 0.89 0.34 14.16
C HIS A 57 -0.44 0.01 13.49
N ASN A 58 -0.82 -1.27 13.48
CA ASN A 58 -2.03 -1.79 12.81
C ASN A 58 -2.30 -1.14 11.44
N PRO A 59 -1.32 -1.11 10.51
CA PRO A 59 -1.48 -0.38 9.25
C PRO A 59 -2.47 -1.06 8.29
N ILE A 60 -3.14 -0.26 7.47
CA ILE A 60 -3.94 -0.75 6.34
C ILE A 60 -3.03 -0.88 5.12
N LEU A 61 -2.69 -2.09 4.70
CA LEU A 61 -1.72 -2.32 3.62
C LEU A 61 -2.36 -2.79 2.31
N ASP A 62 -3.58 -3.31 2.39
CA ASP A 62 -4.37 -3.71 1.23
C ASP A 62 -5.87 -3.52 1.49
N TRP A 63 -6.44 -2.47 0.91
CA TRP A 63 -7.87 -2.20 1.01
C TRP A 63 -8.73 -3.23 0.30
N ALA A 64 -8.20 -3.97 -0.68
CA ALA A 64 -8.92 -5.01 -1.41
C ALA A 64 -8.94 -6.36 -0.67
N HIS A 65 -8.19 -6.51 0.41
CA HIS A 65 -8.03 -7.78 1.12
C HIS A 65 -9.34 -8.46 1.56
N PRO A 66 -10.38 -7.74 2.06
CA PRO A 66 -11.67 -8.36 2.35
C PRO A 66 -12.32 -9.08 1.15
N GLU A 67 -12.16 -8.56 -0.07
CA GLU A 67 -12.68 -9.20 -1.29
C GLU A 67 -11.94 -10.50 -1.59
N VAL A 68 -10.61 -10.48 -1.41
CA VAL A 68 -9.76 -11.67 -1.56
C VAL A 68 -10.16 -12.75 -0.56
N ALA A 69 -10.38 -12.35 0.70
CA ALA A 69 -10.81 -13.27 1.75
C ALA A 69 -12.19 -13.88 1.44
N ALA A 70 -13.13 -13.08 0.93
CA ALA A 70 -14.46 -13.54 0.52
C ALA A 70 -14.38 -14.51 -0.68
N ALA A 71 -13.64 -14.15 -1.73
CA ALA A 71 -13.46 -14.98 -2.93
C ALA A 71 -12.80 -16.33 -2.60
N THR A 72 -11.78 -16.32 -1.72
CA THR A 72 -11.10 -17.55 -1.27
C THR A 72 -12.06 -18.48 -0.51
N ARG A 73 -12.93 -17.92 0.34
CA ARG A 73 -13.97 -18.70 1.05
C ARG A 73 -14.98 -19.32 0.08
N ALA A 74 -15.37 -18.58 -0.97
CA ALA A 74 -16.28 -19.09 -1.99
C ALA A 74 -15.65 -20.24 -2.81
N ASP A 75 -14.40 -20.10 -3.26
CA ASP A 75 -13.66 -21.15 -3.97
C ASP A 75 -13.48 -22.41 -3.13
N ALA A 76 -13.16 -22.25 -1.84
CA ALA A 76 -13.04 -23.36 -0.90
C ALA A 76 -14.40 -24.07 -0.72
N ALA A 77 -15.50 -23.33 -0.61
CA ALA A 77 -16.84 -23.91 -0.51
C ALA A 77 -17.24 -24.70 -1.77
N THR A 78 -16.84 -24.26 -2.96
CA THR A 78 -17.07 -24.97 -4.22
C THR A 78 -16.23 -26.25 -4.32
N ARG A 79 -15.04 -26.27 -3.73
CA ARG A 79 -14.14 -27.44 -3.73
C ARG A 79 -14.43 -28.45 -2.62
N GLU A 80 -15.10 -28.02 -1.55
CA GLU A 80 -15.30 -28.84 -0.36
C GLU A 80 -16.72 -29.41 -0.27
N SER A 81 -17.06 -30.31 -1.20
CA SER A 81 -18.16 -31.28 -1.04
C SER A 81 -17.75 -32.51 -0.24
N SER A 82 -16.59 -32.53 0.43
CA SER A 82 -16.14 -33.67 1.23
C SER A 82 -15.18 -33.28 2.37
N ARG A 83 -15.74 -33.26 3.59
CA ARG A 83 -15.08 -33.56 4.88
C ARG A 83 -13.99 -32.60 5.42
N ARG A 84 -14.38 -31.42 5.90
CA ARG A 84 -13.82 -30.81 7.14
C ARG A 84 -14.56 -29.56 7.67
N ARG A 85 -15.88 -29.52 7.55
CA ARG A 85 -16.68 -28.50 8.27
C ARG A 85 -16.79 -28.92 9.73
N LEU A 86 -16.07 -28.26 10.64
CA LEU A 86 -16.51 -27.96 12.02
C LEU A 86 -15.47 -27.25 12.90
N ARG A 87 -14.22 -27.00 12.46
CA ARG A 87 -13.17 -26.51 13.39
C ARG A 87 -12.75 -25.04 13.28
N THR A 88 -13.31 -24.23 12.37
CA THR A 88 -12.73 -22.90 12.06
C THR A 88 -13.69 -21.71 12.08
N LYS A 89 -14.96 -21.88 12.47
CA LYS A 89 -15.92 -20.76 12.43
C LYS A 89 -15.85 -19.84 13.66
N ALA A 90 -15.75 -20.41 14.86
CA ALA A 90 -15.78 -19.63 16.10
C ALA A 90 -14.45 -18.89 16.42
N GLU A 91 -13.31 -19.33 15.84
CA GLU A 91 -12.00 -18.73 16.12
C GLU A 91 -11.68 -17.52 15.21
N LEU A 92 -12.45 -17.33 14.12
CA LEU A 92 -12.35 -16.20 13.20
C LEU A 92 -13.21 -15.00 13.62
N GLU A 93 -14.22 -15.19 14.47
CA GLU A 93 -15.28 -14.20 14.72
C GLU A 93 -14.95 -13.21 15.86
N LEU A 94 -13.95 -13.47 16.72
CA LEU A 94 -13.76 -12.68 17.94
C LEU A 94 -12.97 -11.37 17.76
N ASN A 95 -12.19 -11.23 16.68
CA ASN A 95 -11.36 -10.05 16.39
C ASN A 95 -11.46 -9.61 14.92
N ASP A 96 -12.59 -9.90 14.26
CA ASP A 96 -12.74 -9.59 12.84
C ASP A 96 -12.97 -8.07 12.65
N GLU A 97 -11.90 -7.32 12.44
CA GLU A 97 -11.93 -5.88 12.11
C GLU A 97 -12.37 -5.62 10.66
N THR A 98 -12.67 -6.68 9.89
CA THR A 98 -13.15 -6.59 8.51
C THR A 98 -14.39 -5.69 8.34
N PRO A 99 -15.45 -5.77 9.19
CA PRO A 99 -16.61 -4.91 9.05
C PRO A 99 -16.26 -3.42 9.17
N ARG A 100 -15.29 -3.07 10.04
CA ARG A 100 -14.82 -1.69 10.21
C ARG A 100 -14.09 -1.20 8.96
N ILE A 101 -13.18 -2.01 8.39
CA ILE A 101 -12.49 -1.66 7.14
C ILE A 101 -13.49 -1.48 5.99
N VAL A 102 -14.47 -2.38 5.87
CA VAL A 102 -15.51 -2.31 4.82
C VAL A 102 -16.38 -1.06 5.00
N ALA A 103 -16.71 -0.68 6.23
CA ALA A 103 -17.45 0.55 6.51
C ALA A 103 -16.63 1.80 6.14
N THR A 104 -15.38 1.89 6.61
CA THR A 104 -14.49 3.04 6.34
C THR A 104 -14.19 3.20 4.86
N ARG A 105 -14.03 2.10 4.13
CA ARG A 105 -13.79 2.08 2.69
C ARG A 105 -14.86 2.86 1.91
N ARG A 106 -16.15 2.75 2.29
CA ARG A 106 -17.24 3.50 1.64
C ARG A 106 -17.17 5.02 1.88
N SER A 107 -16.51 5.44 2.94
CA SER A 107 -16.33 6.87 3.26
C SER A 107 -15.07 7.48 2.63
N LEU A 108 -14.02 6.68 2.43
CA LEU A 108 -12.72 7.14 1.92
C LEU A 108 -12.62 7.08 0.40
N PHE A 109 -13.29 6.12 -0.25
CA PHE A 109 -13.18 5.88 -1.67
C PHE A 109 -14.50 6.14 -2.36
N ARG A 110 -14.44 6.85 -3.49
CA ARG A 110 -15.61 7.14 -4.31
C ARG A 110 -16.02 5.91 -5.11
N GLN A 111 -15.04 5.17 -5.64
CA GLN A 111 -15.29 4.04 -6.51
C GLN A 111 -14.58 2.76 -6.02
N PRO A 112 -15.13 1.57 -6.30
CA PRO A 112 -14.51 0.30 -5.89
C PRO A 112 -13.11 0.03 -6.44
N GLN A 113 -12.80 0.53 -7.63
CA GLN A 113 -11.48 0.43 -8.24
C GLN A 113 -10.40 1.19 -7.46
N ASP A 114 -10.76 2.23 -6.69
CA ASP A 114 -9.79 3.07 -5.98
C ASP A 114 -9.12 2.31 -4.83
N TRP A 115 -9.73 1.22 -4.34
CA TRP A 115 -9.13 0.33 -3.34
C TRP A 115 -7.89 -0.38 -3.89
N PHE A 116 -7.83 -0.49 -5.22
CA PHE A 116 -6.75 -1.11 -5.97
C PHE A 116 -5.68 -0.11 -6.43
N ASP A 117 -5.78 1.13 -5.99
CA ASP A 117 -4.70 2.07 -6.20
C ASP A 117 -3.48 1.68 -5.34
N THR A 118 -2.30 1.78 -5.94
CA THR A 118 -1.04 1.36 -5.30
C THR A 118 -0.61 2.31 -4.17
N PHE A 119 -1.07 3.58 -4.20
CA PHE A 119 -0.89 4.51 -3.09
C PHE A 119 -1.84 4.19 -1.93
N ALA A 120 -3.10 3.86 -2.19
CA ALA A 120 -4.02 3.43 -1.15
C ALA A 120 -3.61 2.09 -0.50
N SER A 121 -3.11 1.16 -1.31
CA SER A 121 -2.78 -0.21 -0.92
C SER A 121 -1.29 -0.52 -1.15
N PRO A 122 -0.39 -0.15 -0.21
CA PRO A 122 1.07 -0.33 -0.34
C PRO A 122 1.53 -1.74 -0.73
N LEU A 123 0.77 -2.77 -0.36
CA LEU A 123 1.09 -4.16 -0.67
C LEU A 123 1.10 -4.44 -2.19
N GLN A 124 0.45 -3.59 -2.99
CA GLN A 124 0.34 -3.72 -4.44
C GLN A 124 1.61 -3.31 -5.21
N PHE A 125 2.60 -2.70 -4.53
CA PHE A 125 3.96 -2.59 -5.06
C PHE A 125 4.60 -3.97 -5.26
N PHE A 126 4.26 -4.93 -4.39
CA PHE A 126 4.93 -6.22 -4.34
C PHE A 126 4.11 -7.37 -4.91
N ARG A 127 2.82 -7.18 -5.16
CA ARG A 127 1.98 -8.19 -5.80
C ARG A 127 0.76 -7.63 -6.51
N THR A 128 0.12 -8.45 -7.33
CA THR A 128 -1.23 -8.16 -7.85
C THR A 128 -2.29 -8.36 -6.76
N PRO A 129 -3.50 -7.79 -6.92
CA PRO A 129 -4.56 -7.88 -5.91
C PRO A 129 -5.08 -9.31 -5.68
N GLY A 130 -5.09 -10.16 -6.71
CA GLY A 130 -5.64 -11.53 -6.62
C GLY A 130 -7.16 -11.60 -6.71
N VAL A 131 -7.81 -10.53 -7.12
CA VAL A 131 -9.24 -10.47 -7.46
C VAL A 131 -9.40 -9.56 -8.68
N PRO A 132 -10.47 -9.69 -9.48
CA PRO A 132 -10.72 -8.77 -10.57
C PRO A 132 -10.93 -7.36 -10.01
N VAL A 133 -10.31 -6.37 -10.64
CA VAL A 133 -10.53 -4.96 -10.32
C VAL A 133 -11.86 -4.56 -10.95
N PRO A 134 -12.83 -4.03 -10.17
CA PRO A 134 -14.09 -3.54 -10.73
C PRO A 134 -13.82 -2.51 -11.83
N LYS A 135 -14.50 -2.64 -12.98
CA LYS A 135 -14.40 -1.64 -14.05
C LYS A 135 -15.18 -0.40 -13.62
N ALA A 136 -14.63 0.77 -13.90
CA ALA A 136 -15.31 2.04 -13.64
C ALA A 136 -16.57 2.15 -14.50
N ASP A 137 -17.69 2.55 -13.90
CA ASP A 137 -18.88 2.95 -14.65
C ASP A 137 -18.55 4.23 -15.43
N SER A 138 -18.34 4.11 -16.73
CA SER A 138 -17.97 5.23 -17.63
C SER A 138 -19.09 6.26 -17.83
N SER A 139 -20.25 6.05 -17.22
CA SER A 139 -21.47 6.87 -17.36
C SER A 139 -21.55 8.03 -16.39
N THR A 140 -20.75 8.04 -15.32
CA THR A 140 -20.79 9.08 -14.29
C THR A 140 -19.43 9.78 -14.17
N PRO A 141 -19.33 11.09 -14.48
CA PRO A 141 -18.12 11.85 -14.25
C PRO A 141 -17.70 11.81 -12.78
N ILE A 142 -16.42 11.54 -12.54
CA ILE A 142 -15.83 11.30 -11.20
C ILE A 142 -15.70 12.60 -10.39
N ASP A 143 -15.44 13.71 -11.08
CA ASP A 143 -15.35 15.08 -10.60
C ASP A 143 -15.46 16.07 -11.77
N ASP A 144 -15.52 17.38 -11.46
CA ASP A 144 -15.60 18.45 -12.45
C ASP A 144 -14.45 18.40 -13.47
N PHE A 145 -13.26 17.94 -13.05
CA PHE A 145 -12.10 17.81 -13.94
C PHE A 145 -12.28 16.65 -14.93
N ALA A 146 -12.77 15.51 -14.47
CA ALA A 146 -13.12 14.38 -15.31
C ALA A 146 -14.28 14.73 -16.26
N GLU A 147 -15.25 15.52 -15.80
CA GLU A 147 -16.32 16.05 -16.64
C GLU A 147 -15.76 16.95 -17.76
N LEU A 148 -14.88 17.89 -17.41
CA LEU A 148 -14.20 18.75 -18.38
C LEU A 148 -13.35 17.95 -19.37
N ALA A 149 -12.61 16.94 -18.90
CA ALA A 149 -11.82 16.07 -19.77
C ALA A 149 -12.72 15.23 -20.71
N MET A 150 -13.90 14.81 -20.26
CA MET A 150 -14.88 14.15 -21.11
C MET A 150 -15.45 15.10 -22.17
N LEU A 151 -15.78 16.34 -21.81
CA LEU A 151 -16.22 17.38 -22.73
C LEU A 151 -15.15 17.70 -23.79
N ASP A 152 -13.90 17.92 -23.37
CA ASP A 152 -12.79 18.21 -24.28
C ASP A 152 -12.54 17.04 -25.25
N LYS A 153 -12.64 15.80 -24.77
CA LYS A 153 -12.56 14.61 -25.63
C LYS A 153 -13.72 14.53 -26.62
N GLN A 154 -14.94 14.88 -26.22
CA GLN A 154 -16.09 14.94 -27.11
C GLN A 154 -15.93 16.02 -28.18
N ASP A 155 -15.43 17.20 -27.80
CA ASP A 155 -15.16 18.31 -28.71
C ASP A 155 -14.05 17.96 -29.71
N PHE A 156 -12.98 17.31 -29.25
CA PHE A 156 -11.93 16.78 -30.12
C PHE A 156 -12.48 15.79 -31.15
N LEU A 157 -13.28 14.81 -30.71
CA LEU A 157 -13.90 13.83 -31.63
C LEU A 157 -14.82 14.51 -32.63
N ARG A 158 -15.60 15.51 -32.19
CA ARG A 158 -16.48 16.30 -33.05
C ARG A 158 -15.67 17.09 -34.09
N GLN A 159 -14.56 17.71 -33.70
CA GLN A 159 -13.65 18.40 -34.61
C GLN A 159 -13.00 17.43 -35.61
N GLN A 160 -12.56 16.26 -35.15
CA GLN A 160 -11.99 15.23 -36.02
C GLN A 160 -13.01 14.71 -37.04
N LEU A 161 -14.27 14.52 -36.64
CA LEU A 161 -15.37 14.16 -37.54
C LEU A 161 -15.63 15.25 -38.58
N GLN A 162 -15.66 16.53 -38.18
CA GLN A 162 -15.79 17.67 -39.10
C GLN A 162 -14.61 17.82 -40.08
N LEU A 163 -13.41 17.36 -39.71
CA LEU A 163 -12.24 17.32 -40.60
C LEU A 163 -12.26 16.10 -41.53
N SER A 164 -12.86 14.99 -41.08
CA SER A 164 -12.98 13.76 -41.88
C SER A 164 -14.10 13.80 -42.93
N THR A 165 -15.07 14.71 -42.82
CA THR A 165 -16.13 14.92 -43.83
C THR A 165 -15.64 15.54 -45.15
N VAL A 166 -14.34 15.81 -45.29
CA VAL A 166 -13.72 16.21 -46.56
C VAL A 166 -13.07 15.04 -47.32
N SER A 167 -13.16 13.80 -46.81
CA SER A 167 -12.67 12.60 -47.49
C SER A 167 -13.80 11.60 -47.74
N ASN A 168 -14.08 11.34 -49.00
CA ASN A 168 -15.15 10.47 -49.46
C ASN A 168 -14.70 8.99 -49.36
N THR A 169 -14.88 8.37 -48.20
CA THR A 169 -14.73 6.91 -48.01
C THR A 169 -15.82 6.39 -47.09
N PRO A 170 -16.60 5.36 -47.46
CA PRO A 170 -17.67 4.84 -46.63
C PRO A 170 -17.12 4.20 -45.34
N PRO A 171 -17.80 4.34 -44.19
CA PRO A 171 -17.35 3.71 -42.96
C PRO A 171 -17.56 2.19 -43.06
N MET A 172 -16.47 1.44 -42.93
CA MET A 172 -16.56 0.04 -42.57
C MET A 172 -17.16 -0.06 -41.16
N SER A 173 -18.18 -0.90 -41.06
CA SER A 173 -18.72 -1.45 -39.83
C SER A 173 -17.60 -1.89 -38.89
N GLY A 174 -17.36 -1.10 -37.85
CA GLY A 174 -16.50 -1.48 -36.73
C GLY A 174 -17.26 -2.48 -35.87
N ASP A 175 -16.76 -3.72 -35.86
CA ASP A 175 -17.13 -4.74 -34.89
C ASP A 175 -17.06 -4.17 -33.47
N THR A 176 -18.22 -3.95 -32.87
CA THR A 176 -18.35 -4.02 -31.41
C THR A 176 -18.09 -5.45 -31.01
N HIS A 177 -16.83 -5.77 -30.73
CA HIS A 177 -16.51 -6.85 -29.81
C HIS A 177 -17.15 -6.50 -28.46
N ASN A 178 -18.39 -6.95 -28.29
CA ASN A 178 -18.91 -7.27 -26.98
C ASN A 178 -17.99 -8.36 -26.42
N ASP A 179 -17.03 -7.95 -25.61
CA ASP A 179 -16.26 -8.88 -24.79
C ASP A 179 -17.17 -9.32 -23.64
N ASP A 180 -17.96 -10.34 -23.97
CA ASP A 180 -18.88 -11.03 -23.09
C ASP A 180 -18.12 -11.69 -21.94
N GLY A 181 -18.46 -11.31 -20.71
CA GLY A 181 -18.45 -12.21 -19.55
C GLY A 181 -17.14 -12.91 -19.23
N GLU A 182 -16.07 -12.17 -18.94
CA GLU A 182 -14.91 -12.79 -18.30
C GLU A 182 -15.27 -13.16 -16.86
N SER A 183 -15.47 -14.47 -16.67
CA SER A 183 -15.94 -15.13 -15.45
C SER A 183 -15.33 -14.59 -14.16
N ASP A 184 -16.16 -14.41 -13.13
CA ASP A 184 -15.85 -14.17 -11.71
C ASP A 184 -14.96 -15.27 -11.08
N LYS A 185 -13.80 -15.55 -11.67
CA LYS A 185 -12.81 -16.45 -11.12
C LYS A 185 -11.82 -15.63 -10.32
N ALA A 186 -11.56 -16.06 -9.08
CA ALA A 186 -10.50 -15.48 -8.27
C ALA A 186 -9.17 -15.57 -9.06
N LEU A 187 -8.54 -14.41 -9.27
CA LEU A 187 -7.22 -14.35 -9.88
C LEU A 187 -6.16 -14.75 -8.85
N ARG A 188 -5.03 -15.29 -9.30
CA ARG A 188 -3.93 -15.58 -8.37
C ARG A 188 -3.17 -14.29 -8.07
N LYS A 189 -2.81 -14.07 -6.80
CA LYS A 189 -1.80 -13.08 -6.41
C LYS A 189 -0.48 -13.44 -7.08
N ALA A 190 0.03 -12.55 -7.93
CA ALA A 190 1.31 -12.70 -8.61
C ALA A 190 2.30 -11.69 -8.02
N ALA A 191 3.50 -12.15 -7.67
CA ALA A 191 4.54 -11.28 -7.13
C ALA A 191 5.04 -10.29 -8.18
N ARG A 192 5.27 -9.04 -7.76
CA ARG A 192 5.87 -7.95 -8.52
C ARG A 192 7.29 -7.68 -8.04
N ARG A 193 8.11 -7.11 -8.92
CA ARG A 193 9.49 -6.71 -8.61
C ARG A 193 9.49 -5.24 -8.25
N TYR A 194 9.73 -4.94 -6.98
CA TYR A 194 9.86 -3.59 -6.47
C TYR A 194 10.83 -3.53 -5.29
N PRO A 195 11.80 -2.60 -5.23
CA PRO A 195 12.11 -1.62 -6.26
C PRO A 195 12.74 -2.27 -7.50
N ARG A 196 12.76 -1.52 -8.61
CA ARG A 196 13.58 -1.91 -9.77
C ARG A 196 15.05 -1.57 -9.46
N LEU A 197 16.00 -2.38 -9.90
CA LEU A 197 17.42 -2.22 -9.56
C LEU A 197 18.02 -0.88 -10.00
N ASP A 198 17.50 -0.35 -11.10
CA ASP A 198 17.88 0.92 -11.73
C ASP A 198 17.05 2.12 -11.25
N SER A 199 16.06 1.91 -10.38
CA SER A 199 15.17 2.97 -9.90
C SER A 199 15.86 4.00 -9.00
N GLY A 200 17.08 3.72 -8.53
CA GLY A 200 17.76 4.57 -7.54
C GLY A 200 17.12 4.54 -6.15
N LEU A 201 16.19 3.60 -5.91
CA LEU A 201 15.52 3.39 -4.64
C LEU A 201 16.17 2.23 -3.87
N SER A 202 16.19 2.34 -2.55
CA SER A 202 16.66 1.32 -1.62
C SER A 202 15.72 1.27 -0.44
N LEU A 203 15.01 0.16 -0.28
CA LEU A 203 14.01 0.00 0.78
C LEU A 203 14.61 0.35 2.15
N PRO A 204 13.89 1.11 3.00
CA PRO A 204 14.35 1.52 4.33
C PRO A 204 14.20 0.39 5.35
N ASN A 205 14.57 0.64 6.61
CA ASN A 205 14.23 -0.28 7.70
C ASN A 205 12.74 -0.18 8.02
N PHE A 206 12.09 -1.31 8.32
CA PHE A 206 10.67 -1.39 8.61
C PHE A 206 10.43 -1.98 9.99
N ARG A 207 9.51 -1.37 10.75
CA ARG A 207 8.94 -1.95 11.96
C ARG A 207 7.42 -1.92 11.91
N LEU A 208 6.80 -3.09 11.92
CA LEU A 208 5.35 -3.25 11.91
C LEU A 208 4.92 -3.84 13.24
N THR A 209 3.93 -3.22 13.88
CA THR A 209 3.34 -3.75 15.10
C THR A 209 1.87 -4.00 14.87
N THR A 210 1.41 -5.23 15.08
CA THR A 210 0.00 -5.61 14.89
C THR A 210 -0.49 -6.50 16.00
N GLY A 211 -1.81 -6.63 16.16
CA GLY A 211 -2.38 -7.71 16.99
C GLY A 211 -1.86 -9.09 16.58
N CYS A 212 -2.04 -10.10 17.44
CA CYS A 212 -1.58 -11.47 17.19
C CYS A 212 -2.41 -12.25 16.16
N LYS A 213 -3.60 -11.76 15.82
CA LYS A 213 -4.52 -12.37 14.85
C LYS A 213 -5.34 -11.26 14.17
N GLY A 214 -5.90 -11.59 13.01
CA GLY A 214 -6.85 -10.73 12.28
C GLY A 214 -6.24 -10.08 11.04
N ILE A 215 -7.09 -9.33 10.32
CA ILE A 215 -6.76 -8.77 9.00
C ILE A 215 -5.52 -7.88 8.98
N TRP A 216 -5.30 -7.09 10.05
CA TRP A 216 -4.10 -6.24 10.17
C TRP A 216 -2.83 -7.08 10.23
N HIS A 217 -2.85 -8.16 11.02
CA HIS A 217 -1.72 -9.07 11.16
C HIS A 217 -1.43 -9.80 9.85
N ASP A 218 -2.47 -10.35 9.20
CA ASP A 218 -2.33 -11.09 7.95
C ASP A 218 -1.75 -10.21 6.83
N GLN A 219 -2.20 -8.96 6.74
CA GLN A 219 -1.67 -7.98 5.79
C GLN A 219 -0.23 -7.58 6.11
N ALA A 220 0.09 -7.32 7.38
CA ALA A 220 1.44 -6.94 7.81
C ALA A 220 2.46 -8.06 7.62
N ASP A 221 2.08 -9.31 7.92
CA ASP A 221 2.93 -10.48 7.69
C ASP A 221 3.18 -10.68 6.20
N GLU A 222 2.13 -10.53 5.37
CA GLU A 222 2.26 -10.58 3.92
C GLU A 222 3.19 -9.48 3.39
N PHE A 223 3.05 -8.25 3.87
CA PHE A 223 3.93 -7.13 3.51
C PHE A 223 5.38 -7.37 3.92
N ALA A 224 5.62 -7.73 5.19
CA ALA A 224 6.96 -7.98 5.71
C ALA A 224 7.67 -9.06 4.88
N ARG A 225 6.97 -10.15 4.55
CA ARG A 225 7.50 -11.22 3.68
C ARG A 225 7.92 -10.71 2.30
N TYR A 226 7.11 -9.86 1.68
CA TYR A 226 7.43 -9.30 0.36
C TYR A 226 8.57 -8.28 0.41
N VAL A 227 8.63 -7.44 1.44
CA VAL A 227 9.72 -6.50 1.67
C VAL A 227 11.03 -7.25 1.87
N ARG A 228 11.07 -8.26 2.76
CA ARG A 228 12.26 -9.10 2.98
C ARG A 228 12.70 -9.76 1.68
N ARG A 229 11.78 -10.44 0.98
CA ARG A 229 12.06 -11.03 -0.34
C ARG A 229 12.62 -10.02 -1.33
N SER A 230 12.21 -8.75 -1.21
CA SER A 230 12.74 -7.71 -2.06
C SER A 230 14.15 -7.27 -1.70
N MET A 231 14.41 -7.05 -0.41
CA MET A 231 15.74 -6.74 0.11
C MET A 231 16.74 -7.85 -0.22
N VAL A 232 16.38 -9.12 0.01
CA VAL A 232 17.23 -10.27 -0.35
C VAL A 232 17.61 -10.21 -1.81
N ARG A 233 16.65 -10.03 -2.71
CA ARG A 233 16.92 -9.95 -4.14
C ARG A 233 17.85 -8.79 -4.51
N THR A 234 17.64 -7.61 -3.91
CA THR A 234 18.51 -6.44 -4.18
C THR A 234 19.91 -6.63 -3.62
N ASP A 235 20.03 -7.29 -2.47
CA ASP A 235 21.30 -7.49 -1.77
C ASP A 235 22.08 -8.67 -2.35
N GLU A 236 21.45 -9.77 -2.75
CA GLU A 236 22.08 -10.88 -3.49
C GLU A 236 22.81 -10.37 -4.74
N LEU A 237 22.15 -9.46 -5.48
CA LEU A 237 22.71 -8.85 -6.67
C LEU A 237 23.88 -7.90 -6.35
N ARG A 238 23.98 -7.39 -5.11
CA ARG A 238 25.07 -6.53 -4.64
C ARG A 238 26.22 -7.32 -3.99
N HIS A 239 25.91 -8.33 -3.18
CA HIS A 239 26.84 -8.96 -2.23
C HIS A 239 27.20 -10.42 -2.56
N ARG A 240 26.66 -11.03 -3.63
CA ARG A 240 26.90 -12.42 -4.09
C ARG A 240 26.57 -13.54 -3.10
N ASP A 241 26.47 -13.25 -1.81
CA ASP A 241 26.12 -14.20 -0.75
C ASP A 241 24.63 -14.08 -0.39
N SER A 242 23.88 -15.16 -0.64
CA SER A 242 22.44 -15.25 -0.38
C SER A 242 22.12 -15.37 1.11
N GLY A 243 22.95 -16.07 1.89
CA GLY A 243 22.70 -16.24 3.33
C GLY A 243 22.83 -14.92 4.08
N MET A 244 23.85 -14.14 3.74
CA MET A 244 24.03 -12.80 4.32
C MET A 244 22.89 -11.83 3.92
N ALA A 245 22.36 -11.95 2.71
CA ALA A 245 21.25 -11.13 2.24
C ALA A 245 19.94 -11.44 3.00
N GLU A 246 19.70 -12.72 3.33
CA GLU A 246 18.54 -13.15 4.13
C GLU A 246 18.60 -12.61 5.57
N VAL A 247 19.75 -12.79 6.25
CA VAL A 247 19.96 -12.26 7.60
C VAL A 247 19.79 -10.74 7.64
N ASN A 248 20.38 -10.02 6.68
CA ASN A 248 20.24 -8.55 6.60
C ASN A 248 18.78 -8.13 6.39
N ALA A 249 18.03 -8.85 5.55
CA ALA A 249 16.61 -8.55 5.34
C ALA A 249 15.76 -8.78 6.60
N GLU A 250 16.07 -9.82 7.38
CA GLU A 250 15.38 -10.10 8.65
C GLU A 250 15.66 -9.03 9.71
N GLU A 251 16.92 -8.60 9.86
CA GLU A 251 17.31 -7.54 10.80
C GLU A 251 16.65 -6.20 10.46
N ARG A 252 16.42 -5.93 9.18
CA ARG A 252 15.87 -4.66 8.70
C ARG A 252 14.35 -4.62 8.65
N VAL A 253 13.67 -5.75 8.79
CA VAL A 253 12.20 -5.84 8.72
C VAL A 253 11.64 -6.57 9.92
N LEU A 254 11.24 -5.81 10.93
CA LEU A 254 10.64 -6.31 12.16
C LEU A 254 9.11 -6.31 12.03
N HIS A 255 8.47 -7.44 12.31
CA HIS A 255 7.01 -7.54 12.45
C HIS A 255 6.71 -8.17 13.80
N GLU A 256 6.17 -7.37 14.71
CA GLU A 256 5.90 -7.74 16.10
C GLU A 256 4.39 -7.88 16.33
N ALA A 257 3.98 -9.06 16.79
CA ALA A 257 2.62 -9.34 17.20
C ALA A 257 2.43 -9.00 18.69
N TYR A 258 1.23 -8.53 19.07
CA TYR A 258 0.89 -8.30 20.48
C TYR A 258 -0.43 -8.93 20.90
N ASP A 259 -0.50 -9.28 22.20
CA ASP A 259 -1.59 -10.04 22.81
C ASP A 259 -2.80 -9.21 23.26
N GLY A 260 -2.89 -7.96 22.79
CA GLY A 260 -4.04 -7.07 23.04
C GLY A 260 -3.95 -6.20 24.29
N THR A 261 -2.96 -6.38 25.17
CA THR A 261 -2.89 -5.64 26.45
C THR A 261 -1.97 -4.41 26.44
N ALA A 262 -1.22 -4.22 25.36
CA ALA A 262 -0.21 -3.17 25.31
C ALA A 262 -0.83 -1.80 25.04
N ASP A 263 -0.49 -0.86 25.93
CA ASP A 263 -0.75 0.56 25.78
C ASP A 263 -0.13 1.11 24.49
N SER A 264 -0.93 1.84 23.71
CA SER A 264 -0.49 2.56 22.51
C SER A 264 0.68 3.50 22.80
N GLU A 265 0.74 4.08 24.00
CA GLU A 265 1.79 5.02 24.40
C GLU A 265 3.15 4.32 24.59
N GLY A 266 3.15 3.14 25.23
CA GLY A 266 4.36 2.32 25.36
C GLY A 266 4.94 1.92 24.01
N ARG A 267 4.08 1.59 23.04
CA ARG A 267 4.54 1.24 21.67
C ARG A 267 5.17 2.41 20.94
N LEU A 268 4.64 3.61 21.13
CA LEU A 268 5.22 4.80 20.55
C LEU A 268 6.62 5.05 21.13
N TYR A 269 6.80 4.86 22.43
CA TYR A 269 8.10 4.97 23.09
C TYR A 269 9.10 3.94 22.54
N ASP A 270 8.72 2.67 22.48
CA ASP A 270 9.58 1.61 21.91
C ASP A 270 9.97 1.91 20.47
N THR A 271 9.03 2.46 19.70
CA THR A 271 9.24 2.85 18.31
C THR A 271 10.20 4.03 18.20
N ALA A 272 10.09 5.02 19.09
CA ALA A 272 11.00 6.16 19.15
C ALA A 272 12.42 5.74 19.53
N GLU A 273 12.56 4.79 20.47
CA GLU A 273 13.87 4.20 20.81
C GLU A 273 14.46 3.44 19.63
N TRP A 274 13.65 2.66 18.92
CA TRP A 274 14.08 1.98 17.70
C TRP A 274 14.57 2.96 16.63
N PHE A 275 13.86 4.07 16.39
CA PHE A 275 14.33 5.12 15.47
C PHE A 275 15.69 5.70 15.88
N ARG A 276 15.90 5.92 17.18
CA ARG A 276 17.18 6.44 17.70
C ARG A 276 18.35 5.50 17.40
N ASN A 277 18.11 4.20 17.34
CA ASN A 277 19.14 3.20 17.12
C ASN A 277 19.52 3.05 15.63
N ILE A 278 18.64 3.43 14.71
CA ILE A 278 18.81 3.14 13.26
C ILE A 278 19.04 4.38 12.39
N LEU A 279 18.66 5.58 12.85
CA LEU A 279 18.82 6.86 12.15
C LEU A 279 20.11 7.59 12.57
#